data_AF-A0A8J4RXU1-F1
#
_entry.id   AF-A0A8J4RXU1-F1
#
_cell.length_a   1.000
_cell.length_b   1.000
_cell.length_c   1.000
_cell.angle_alpha   90.00
_cell.angle_beta   90.00
_cell.angle_gamma   90.00
#
_symmetry.space_group_name_H-M   'P 1'
#
loop_
_entity.id
_entity.type
_entity.pdbx_description
1 polymer ?
#
loop_
_entity_poly.entity_id
_entity_poly.type
_entity_poly.pdbx_seq_one_letter_code
_entity_poly.pdbx_strand_id
1 'polypeptide(L)'
;MHSYASYIKEAIAIGRTFAAMKDYNVDGNKEMVARGTMNIVGSMTSCYVTTGSFSRSAVNFMAGCNTAVANIVMSCVVLLTLELITPLFKYTPNAVLASIIIAAVVPLVDIPAAILLWKIDKFDFLACMGACFGVVFKSGYILCQNPPTSYKATDSSTREAPRDSCLHECRAIS
;
A
#
# COMPACT_ATOMS: atom_id res chain seq x y z
N MET A 1 2.72 8.81 -17.68
CA MET A 1 2.38 10.00 -16.85
C MET A 1 1.07 9.85 -16.09
N HIS A 2 0.00 9.28 -16.67
CA HIS A 2 -1.33 9.24 -16.03
C HIS A 2 -1.37 8.53 -14.67
N SER A 3 -0.68 7.38 -14.54
CA SER A 3 -0.64 6.60 -13.30
C SER A 3 0.09 7.32 -12.14
N TYR A 4 1.13 8.11 -12.44
CA TYR A 4 1.93 8.82 -11.43
C TYR A 4 1.14 9.94 -10.72
N ALA A 5 0.27 10.61 -11.47
CA ALA A 5 -0.62 11.63 -10.92
C ALA A 5 -1.63 11.04 -9.92
N SER A 6 -2.03 9.78 -10.10
CA SER A 6 -2.95 9.08 -9.19
C SER A 6 -2.32 8.86 -7.82
N TYR A 7 -1.10 8.32 -7.77
CA TYR A 7 -0.39 8.05 -6.51
C TYR A 7 -0.12 9.31 -5.68
N ILE A 8 0.22 10.43 -6.35
CA ILE A 8 0.43 11.70 -5.67
C ILE A 8 -0.91 12.22 -5.09
N LYS A 9 -2.00 12.14 -5.86
CA LYS A 9 -3.32 12.56 -5.39
C LYS A 9 -3.80 11.72 -4.21
N GLU A 10 -3.60 10.41 -4.26
CA GLU A 10 -3.91 9.48 -3.17
C GLU A 10 -3.14 9.88 -1.89
N ALA A 11 -1.84 10.10 -2.01
CA ALA A 11 -1.01 10.51 -0.87
C ALA A 11 -1.44 11.86 -0.25
N ILE A 12 -1.81 12.85 -1.08
CA ILE A 12 -2.32 14.15 -0.63
C ILE A 12 -3.72 13.99 0.00
N ALA A 13 -4.57 13.14 -0.55
CA ALA A 13 -5.90 12.86 0.00
C ALA A 13 -5.77 12.28 1.42
N ILE A 14 -4.89 11.30 1.62
CA ILE A 14 -4.56 10.76 2.95
C ILE A 14 -3.98 11.85 3.85
N GLY A 15 -3.04 12.67 3.37
CA GLY A 15 -2.48 13.76 4.17
C GLY A 15 -3.54 14.74 4.68
N ARG A 16 -4.54 15.07 3.85
CA ARG A 16 -5.65 15.95 4.22
C ARG A 16 -6.60 15.36 5.26
N THR A 17 -6.81 14.04 5.27
CA THR A 17 -7.65 13.41 6.32
C THR A 17 -7.00 13.53 7.69
N PHE A 18 -5.67 13.34 7.78
CA PHE A 18 -4.93 13.58 9.03
C PHE A 18 -4.81 15.07 9.40
N ALA A 19 -4.75 15.95 8.40
CA ALA A 19 -4.78 17.40 8.59
C ALA A 19 -6.06 17.89 9.25
N ALA A 20 -7.20 17.40 8.75
CA ALA A 20 -8.51 17.70 9.31
C ALA A 20 -8.66 17.21 10.76
N MET A 21 -8.02 16.10 11.14
CA MET A 21 -8.07 15.58 12.51
C MET A 21 -7.22 16.37 13.52
N LYS A 22 -6.24 17.16 13.07
CA LYS A 22 -5.34 17.94 13.93
C LYS A 22 -5.45 19.45 13.71
N ASP A 23 -6.45 19.92 12.95
CA ASP A 23 -6.68 21.32 12.62
C ASP A 23 -5.43 22.07 12.09
N TYR A 24 -4.58 21.38 11.32
CA TYR A 24 -3.47 22.03 10.60
C TYR A 24 -3.78 22.12 9.11
N ASN A 25 -3.35 23.20 8.47
CA ASN A 25 -3.54 23.36 7.03
C ASN A 25 -2.43 22.64 6.26
N VAL A 26 -2.81 21.82 5.27
CA VAL A 26 -1.87 21.13 4.37
C VAL A 26 -1.89 21.80 3.01
N ASP A 27 -0.76 22.37 2.63
CA ASP A 27 -0.54 22.95 1.30
C ASP A 27 -0.25 21.84 0.28
N GLY A 28 -1.23 21.52 -0.58
CA GLY A 28 -1.09 20.47 -1.60
C GLY A 28 0.10 20.68 -2.56
N ASN A 29 0.49 21.93 -2.83
CA ASN A 29 1.65 22.22 -3.68
C ASN A 29 2.97 21.80 -3.01
N LYS A 30 3.09 21.99 -1.68
CA LYS A 30 4.28 21.58 -0.91
C LYS A 30 4.35 20.07 -0.79
N GLU A 31 3.21 19.42 -0.54
CA GLU A 31 3.12 17.95 -0.51
C GLU A 31 3.44 17.32 -1.86
N MET A 32 3.00 17.94 -2.97
CA MET A 32 3.31 17.47 -4.32
C MET A 32 4.82 17.52 -4.60
N VAL A 33 5.48 18.64 -4.28
CA VAL A 33 6.92 18.79 -4.44
C VAL A 33 7.67 17.81 -3.53
N ALA A 34 7.23 17.63 -2.29
CA ALA A 34 7.83 16.68 -1.35
C ALA A 34 7.73 15.22 -1.85
N ARG A 35 6.56 14.79 -2.32
CA ARG A 35 6.36 13.42 -2.86
C ARG A 35 7.11 13.20 -4.18
N GLY A 36 7.19 14.22 -5.03
CA GLY A 36 7.96 14.17 -6.27
C GLY A 36 9.46 14.04 -6.00
N THR A 37 10.02 14.90 -5.15
CA THR A 37 11.44 14.87 -4.78
C THR A 37 11.84 13.58 -4.09
N MET A 38 10.99 13.05 -3.18
CA MET A 38 11.22 11.75 -2.53
C MET A 38 11.41 10.61 -3.53
N ASN A 39 10.55 10.54 -4.55
CA ASN A 39 10.65 9.48 -5.54
C ASN A 39 11.82 9.69 -6.52
N ILE A 40 12.21 10.93 -6.82
CA ILE A 40 13.41 11.22 -7.62
C ILE A 40 14.64 10.70 -6.87
N VAL A 41 14.78 11.04 -5.59
CA VAL A 41 15.89 10.55 -4.73
C VAL A 41 15.84 9.01 -4.62
N GLY A 42 14.65 8.43 -4.41
CA GLY A 42 14.49 6.97 -4.31
C GLY A 42 14.86 6.21 -5.59
N SER A 43 14.63 6.80 -6.77
CA SER A 43 14.99 6.17 -8.04
C SER A 43 16.49 6.05 -8.23
N MET A 44 17.30 6.94 -7.64
CA MET A 44 18.76 6.83 -7.62
C MET A 44 19.24 5.61 -6.82
N THR A 45 18.42 5.11 -5.90
CA THR A 45 18.72 3.94 -5.04
C THR A 45 17.98 2.68 -5.51
N SER A 46 17.45 2.66 -6.75
CA SER A 46 16.65 1.54 -7.29
C SER A 46 15.42 1.18 -6.43
N CYS A 47 14.83 2.14 -5.73
CA CYS A 47 13.63 1.91 -4.92
C CYS A 47 12.35 1.94 -5.76
N TYR A 48 11.33 1.21 -5.31
CA TYR A 48 9.97 1.29 -5.86
C TYR A 48 9.33 2.66 -5.54
N VAL A 49 8.37 3.05 -6.38
CA VAL A 49 7.59 4.28 -6.19
C VAL A 49 6.93 4.24 -4.82
N THR A 50 7.20 5.27 -4.02
CA THR A 50 6.63 5.42 -2.68
C THR A 50 5.37 6.27 -2.73
N THR A 51 4.28 5.71 -2.21
CA THR A 51 2.97 6.36 -2.02
C THR A 51 2.70 6.68 -0.54
N GLY A 52 1.60 7.38 -0.26
CA GLY A 52 1.09 7.55 1.10
C GLY A 52 0.44 6.26 1.60
N SER A 53 0.65 5.91 2.87
CA SER A 53 0.02 4.74 3.50
C SER A 53 -0.88 5.17 4.65
N PHE A 54 -2.19 4.93 4.50
CA PHE A 54 -3.16 5.20 5.57
C PHE A 54 -2.84 4.37 6.82
N SER A 55 -2.58 3.07 6.65
CA SER A 55 -2.27 2.15 7.76
C SER A 55 -1.08 2.60 8.60
N ARG A 56 0.06 2.94 7.98
CA ARG A 56 1.26 3.40 8.72
C ARG A 56 1.05 4.74 9.42
N SER A 57 0.36 5.68 8.77
CA SER A 57 0.08 6.98 9.37
C SER A 57 -0.93 6.87 10.52
N ALA A 58 -1.91 5.96 10.41
CA ALA A 58 -2.91 5.71 11.44
C ALA A 58 -2.27 5.12 12.71
N VAL A 59 -1.39 4.12 12.59
CA VAL A 59 -0.69 3.57 13.77
C VAL A 59 0.24 4.60 14.41
N ASN A 60 0.92 5.42 13.62
CA ASN A 60 1.77 6.48 14.17
C ASN A 60 0.94 7.57 14.86
N PHE A 61 -0.26 7.86 14.34
CA PHE A 61 -1.22 8.77 14.96
C PHE A 61 -1.77 8.21 16.28
N MET A 62 -2.17 6.94 16.30
CA MET A 62 -2.63 6.24 17.52
C MET A 62 -1.53 6.11 18.58
N ALA A 63 -0.27 6.01 18.17
CA ALA A 63 0.89 6.01 19.06
C ALA A 63 1.18 7.39 19.68
N GLY A 64 0.45 8.45 19.32
CA GLY A 64 0.64 9.80 19.84
C GLY A 64 1.88 10.51 19.30
N CYS A 65 2.49 10.00 18.22
CA CYS A 65 3.66 10.61 17.61
C CYS A 65 3.31 11.92 16.91
N ASN A 66 3.94 13.02 17.33
CA ASN A 66 3.72 14.36 16.77
C ASN A 66 4.93 14.91 15.99
N THR A 67 6.03 14.16 15.90
CA THR A 67 7.29 14.67 15.34
C THR A 67 7.79 13.82 14.17
N ALA A 68 8.55 14.46 13.26
CA ALA A 68 9.22 13.77 12.16
C ALA A 68 10.26 12.73 12.63
N VAL A 69 10.71 12.83 13.89
CA VAL A 69 11.67 11.91 14.52
C VAL A 69 11.13 10.49 14.55
N ALA A 70 9.82 10.29 14.75
CA ALA A 70 9.22 8.96 14.73
C ALA A 70 9.44 8.22 13.40
N ASN A 71 9.33 8.94 12.28
CA ASN A 71 9.57 8.37 10.95
C ASN A 71 11.05 8.06 10.71
N ILE A 72 11.96 8.89 11.22
CA ILE A 72 13.41 8.64 11.14
C ILE A 72 13.76 7.37 11.92
N VAL A 73 13.28 7.26 13.16
CA VAL A 73 13.50 6.06 14.00
C VAL A 73 12.93 4.82 13.32
N MET A 74 11.71 4.88 12.78
CA MET A 74 11.12 3.77 12.04
C MET A 74 12.00 3.34 10.86
N SER A 75 12.52 4.30 10.07
CA SER A 75 13.40 3.99 8.94
C SER A 75 14.71 3.35 9.39
N CYS A 76 15.35 3.87 10.45
CA CYS A 76 16.57 3.30 11.02
C CYS A 76 16.34 1.88 11.54
N VAL A 77 15.24 1.65 12.26
CA VAL A 77 14.88 0.32 12.78
C VAL A 77 14.67 -0.67 11.63
N VAL A 78 13.99 -0.26 10.55
CA VAL A 78 13.79 -1.12 9.37
C VAL A 78 15.12 -1.45 8.69
N LEU A 79 16.03 -0.47 8.52
CA LEU A 79 17.35 -0.71 7.96
C LEU A 79 18.18 -1.67 8.81
N LEU A 80 18.21 -1.47 10.13
CA LEU A 80 18.90 -2.36 11.08
C LEU A 80 18.27 -3.77 11.09
N THR A 81 16.95 -3.83 10.99
CA THR A 81 16.21 -5.10 10.94
C THR A 81 16.55 -5.86 9.66
N LEU A 82 16.65 -5.17 8.53
CA LEU A 82 17.10 -5.80 7.29
C LEU A 82 18.56 -6.26 7.44
N GLU A 83 19.48 -5.46 7.95
CA GLU A 83 20.88 -5.88 8.03
C GLU A 83 21.10 -7.07 9.00
N LEU A 84 20.44 -7.08 10.16
CA LEU A 84 20.62 -8.09 11.20
C LEU A 84 19.69 -9.31 11.07
N ILE A 85 18.44 -9.13 10.64
CA ILE A 85 17.40 -10.17 10.59
C ILE A 85 17.20 -10.74 9.16
N THR A 86 17.81 -10.17 8.11
CA THR A 86 17.80 -10.79 6.76
C THR A 86 18.16 -12.29 6.72
N PRO A 87 19.17 -12.82 7.45
CA PRO A 87 19.43 -14.26 7.44
C PRO A 87 18.27 -15.09 8.03
N LEU A 88 17.49 -14.51 8.94
CA LEU A 88 16.32 -15.16 9.53
C LEU A 88 15.13 -15.20 8.55
N PHE A 89 14.93 -14.12 7.77
CA PHE A 89 13.83 -14.03 6.81
C PHE A 89 13.97 -14.98 5.61
N LYS A 90 15.17 -15.53 5.35
CA LYS A 90 15.38 -16.51 4.26
C LYS A 90 14.53 -17.78 4.44
N TYR A 91 14.20 -18.14 5.68
CA TYR A 91 13.46 -19.37 6.01
C TYR A 91 11.97 -19.15 6.23
N THR A 92 11.46 -17.93 6.04
CA THR A 92 10.06 -17.63 6.33
C THR A 92 9.15 -18.22 5.25
N PRO A 93 8.24 -19.15 5.58
CA PRO A 93 7.32 -19.72 4.60
C PRO A 93 6.31 -18.66 4.14
N ASN A 94 5.83 -18.78 2.89
CA ASN A 94 4.82 -17.89 2.30
C ASN A 94 3.56 -17.72 3.16
N ALA A 95 3.25 -18.72 4.00
CA ALA A 95 2.14 -18.69 4.96
C ALA A 95 2.26 -17.53 5.97
N VAL A 96 3.46 -17.23 6.47
CA VAL A 96 3.67 -16.15 7.44
C VAL A 96 3.48 -14.79 6.78
N LEU A 97 3.97 -14.61 5.54
CA LEU A 97 3.75 -13.37 4.79
C LEU A 97 2.25 -13.15 4.52
N ALA A 98 1.53 -14.20 4.12
CA ALA A 98 0.09 -14.13 3.93
C ALA A 98 -0.65 -13.74 5.22
N SER A 99 -0.27 -14.32 6.36
CA SER A 99 -0.86 -13.98 7.67
C SER A 99 -0.65 -12.51 8.04
N ILE A 100 0.56 -11.96 7.82
CA ILE A 100 0.86 -10.55 8.09
C ILE A 100 0.01 -9.62 7.21
N ILE A 101 -0.19 -9.96 5.93
CA ILE A 101 -1.03 -9.18 5.02
C ILE A 101 -2.49 -9.18 5.50
N ILE A 102 -3.03 -10.35 5.84
CA ILE A 102 -4.40 -10.45 6.37
C ILE A 102 -4.54 -9.61 7.64
N ALA A 103 -3.58 -9.70 8.57
CA ALA A 103 -3.57 -8.90 9.78
C ALA A 103 -3.51 -7.39 9.52
N ALA A 104 -2.84 -6.95 8.44
CA ALA A 104 -2.79 -5.54 8.04
C ALA A 104 -4.09 -5.05 7.39
N VAL A 105 -4.86 -5.93 6.74
CA VAL A 105 -6.15 -5.60 6.10
C VAL A 105 -7.28 -5.51 7.12
N VAL A 106 -7.26 -6.33 8.18
CA VAL A 106 -8.30 -6.31 9.24
C VAL A 106 -8.58 -4.90 9.79
N PRO A 107 -7.59 -4.10 10.24
CA PRO A 107 -7.84 -2.75 10.74
C PRO A 107 -8.24 -1.75 9.65
N LEU A 108 -8.08 -2.10 8.37
CA LEU A 108 -8.54 -1.25 7.26
C LEU A 108 -10.04 -1.44 6.99
N VAL A 109 -10.63 -2.56 7.42
CA VAL A 109 -12.06 -2.84 7.25
C VAL A 109 -12.85 -2.31 8.46
N ASP A 110 -13.39 -1.11 8.32
CA ASP A 110 -14.15 -0.45 9.38
C ASP A 110 -15.67 -0.70 9.22
N ILE A 111 -16.16 -1.77 9.87
CA ILE A 111 -17.58 -2.17 9.84
C ILE A 111 -18.55 -1.09 10.34
N PRO A 112 -18.31 -0.38 11.47
CA PRO A 112 -19.21 0.68 11.90
C PRO A 112 -19.25 1.86 10.92
N ALA A 113 -18.14 2.19 10.24
CA ALA A 113 -18.14 3.20 9.19
C ALA A 113 -19.02 2.76 8.00
N ALA A 114 -19.00 1.48 7.61
CA ALA A 114 -19.86 0.96 6.54
C ALA A 114 -21.36 1.06 6.87
N ILE A 115 -21.75 0.82 8.13
CA ILE A 115 -23.14 0.95 8.59
C ILE A 115 -23.59 2.41 8.59
N LEU A 116 -22.69 3.33 8.99
CA LEU A 116 -22.95 4.76 8.97
C LEU A 116 -23.16 5.26 7.53
N LEU A 117 -22.30 4.83 6.61
CA LEU A 117 -22.40 5.14 5.18
C LEU A 117 -23.73 4.67 4.59
N TRP A 118 -24.17 3.44 4.91
CA TRP A 118 -25.47 2.92 4.45
C TRP A 118 -26.67 3.78 4.87
N LYS A 119 -26.61 4.43 6.04
CA LYS A 119 -27.68 5.32 6.53
C LYS A 119 -27.63 6.73 5.93
N ILE A 120 -26.47 7.19 5.46
CA ILE A 120 -26.26 8.57 4.98
C ILE A 120 -26.39 8.62 3.45
N ASP A 121 -25.61 7.80 2.74
CA ASP A 121 -25.56 7.83 1.27
C ASP A 121 -25.47 6.42 0.68
N LYS A 122 -26.53 6.04 -0.05
CA LYS A 122 -26.64 4.71 -0.68
C LYS A 122 -25.75 4.58 -1.92
N PHE A 123 -25.39 5.68 -2.57
CA PHE A 123 -24.53 5.64 -3.76
C PHE A 123 -23.07 5.36 -3.40
N ASP A 124 -22.56 5.95 -2.31
CA ASP A 124 -21.19 5.68 -1.86
C ASP A 124 -21.01 4.22 -1.40
N PHE A 125 -22.03 3.67 -0.74
CA PHE A 125 -22.04 2.25 -0.41
C PHE A 125 -22.07 1.34 -1.65
N LEU A 126 -22.87 1.69 -2.67
CA LEU A 126 -22.92 0.93 -3.91
C LEU A 126 -21.59 1.01 -4.68
N ALA A 127 -20.91 2.15 -4.65
CA ALA A 127 -19.57 2.31 -5.21
C ALA A 127 -18.53 1.46 -4.46
N CYS A 128 -18.59 1.43 -3.13
CA CYS A 128 -17.70 0.61 -2.29
C CYS A 128 -17.91 -0.90 -2.55
N MET A 129 -19.17 -1.36 -2.54
CA MET A 129 -19.50 -2.74 -2.92
C MET A 129 -19.06 -3.05 -4.35
N GLY A 130 -19.34 -2.17 -5.30
CA GLY A 130 -18.95 -2.32 -6.70
C GLY A 130 -17.43 -2.45 -6.86
N ALA A 131 -16.65 -1.68 -6.10
CA ALA A 131 -15.19 -1.78 -6.08
C ALA A 131 -14.72 -3.12 -5.49
N CYS A 132 -15.26 -3.56 -4.35
CA CYS A 132 -14.94 -4.85 -3.75
C CYS A 132 -15.26 -6.02 -4.70
N PHE A 133 -16.46 -6.02 -5.28
CA PHE A 133 -16.87 -7.02 -6.26
C PHE A 133 -16.01 -6.95 -7.52
N GLY A 134 -15.67 -5.76 -8.01
CA GLY A 134 -14.80 -5.56 -9.16
C GLY A 134 -13.41 -6.17 -8.98
N VAL A 135 -12.79 -6.00 -7.81
CA VAL A 135 -11.47 -6.59 -7.50
C VAL A 135 -11.57 -8.11 -7.41
N VAL A 136 -12.58 -8.64 -6.71
CA VAL A 136 -12.79 -10.10 -6.58
C VAL A 136 -13.08 -10.73 -7.93
N PHE A 137 -13.90 -10.10 -8.77
CA PHE A 137 -14.26 -10.61 -10.09
C PHE A 137 -13.09 -10.53 -11.07
N LYS A 138 -12.30 -9.44 -11.05
CA LYS A 138 -11.06 -9.33 -11.85
C LYS A 138 -10.07 -10.42 -11.43
N SER A 139 -9.90 -10.65 -10.13
CA SER A 139 -9.01 -11.71 -9.61
C SER A 139 -9.49 -13.11 -10.00
N GLY A 140 -10.79 -13.38 -9.89
CA GLY A 140 -11.39 -14.66 -10.29
C GLY A 140 -11.33 -14.90 -11.80
N TYR A 141 -11.53 -13.86 -12.61
CA TYR A 141 -11.42 -13.92 -14.07
C TYR A 141 -9.98 -14.17 -14.53
N ILE A 142 -8.99 -13.50 -13.92
CA ILE A 142 -7.55 -13.73 -14.18
C ILE A 142 -7.15 -15.19 -13.90
N LEU A 143 -7.64 -15.76 -12.80
CA LEU A 143 -7.34 -17.15 -12.40
C LEU A 143 -8.01 -18.17 -13.34
N CYS A 144 -9.13 -17.82 -13.95
CA CYS A 144 -9.81 -18.66 -14.95
C CYS A 144 -9.10 -18.64 -16.32
N GLN A 145 -8.39 -17.55 -16.64
CA GLN A 145 -7.64 -17.40 -17.89
C GLN A 145 -6.20 -17.96 -17.81
N ASN A 146 -5.63 -18.07 -16.61
CA ASN A 146 -4.34 -18.72 -16.34
C ASN A 146 -4.51 -19.80 -15.25
N PRO A 147 -4.78 -21.07 -15.62
CA PRO A 147 -4.83 -22.14 -14.62
C PRO A 147 -3.44 -22.33 -14.00
N PRO A 148 -3.30 -22.27 -12.66
CA PRO A 148 -2.02 -22.49 -12.00
C PRO A 148 -1.58 -23.94 -12.20
N THR A 149 -0.57 -24.15 -13.05
CA THR A 149 0.14 -25.42 -13.13
C THR A 149 0.97 -25.61 -11.87
N SER A 150 0.35 -26.28 -10.90
CA SER A 150 0.98 -26.93 -9.73
C SER A 150 1.77 -26.03 -8.76
N TYR A 151 1.30 -26.06 -7.51
CA TYR A 151 2.10 -25.94 -6.30
C TYR A 151 3.29 -26.91 -6.35
N LYS A 152 4.36 -26.54 -7.06
CA LYS A 152 5.66 -27.22 -6.92
C LYS A 152 6.42 -26.53 -5.81
N ALA A 153 6.57 -27.28 -4.72
CA ALA A 153 7.43 -26.98 -3.60
C ALA A 153 8.80 -26.52 -4.08
N THR A 154 9.28 -25.45 -3.45
CA THR A 154 10.68 -25.17 -3.13
C THR A 154 11.72 -25.53 -4.21
N ASP A 155 12.21 -24.53 -4.94
CA ASP A 155 13.67 -24.44 -5.05
C ASP A 155 14.19 -23.02 -5.24
N SER A 156 15.18 -22.73 -4.42
CA SER A 156 15.90 -21.48 -4.28
C SER A 156 16.99 -21.35 -5.34
N SER A 157 16.68 -20.93 -6.57
CA SER A 157 17.68 -20.36 -7.51
C SER A 157 17.06 -19.90 -8.83
N THR A 158 16.34 -18.79 -8.85
CA THR A 158 16.22 -17.94 -10.04
C THR A 158 16.01 -16.49 -9.63
N ARG A 159 17.13 -15.77 -9.53
CA ARG A 159 17.14 -14.32 -9.69
C ARG A 159 16.65 -14.03 -11.11
N GLU A 160 15.41 -13.58 -11.25
CA GLU A 160 14.95 -12.62 -12.26
C GLU A 160 13.44 -12.47 -12.09
N ALA A 161 13.04 -11.40 -11.39
CA ALA A 161 11.65 -10.97 -11.43
C ALA A 161 11.29 -10.65 -12.89
N PRO A 162 10.28 -11.28 -13.50
CA PRO A 162 9.87 -10.95 -14.85
C PRO A 162 9.34 -9.51 -14.83
N ARG A 163 10.12 -8.61 -15.44
CA ARG A 163 9.77 -7.20 -15.71
C ARG A 163 8.48 -7.06 -16.54
N ASP A 164 7.97 -8.17 -17.08
CA ASP A 164 6.88 -8.24 -18.03
C ASP A 164 5.49 -8.23 -17.37
N SER A 165 5.36 -8.73 -16.13
CA SER A 165 4.08 -8.65 -15.40
C SER A 165 3.70 -7.21 -15.03
N CYS A 166 4.71 -6.35 -14.79
CA CYS A 166 4.48 -4.94 -14.43
C CYS A 166 3.91 -4.12 -15.61
N LEU A 167 4.26 -4.49 -16.86
CA LEU A 167 3.80 -3.82 -18.08
C LEU A 167 2.36 -4.22 -18.45
N HIS A 168 1.96 -5.45 -18.14
CA HIS A 168 0.59 -5.91 -18.34
C HIS A 168 -0.39 -5.33 -17.31
N GLU A 169 0.01 -5.16 -16.04
CA GLU A 169 -0.81 -4.47 -15.04
C GLU A 169 -0.95 -2.96 -15.31
N CYS A 170 0.12 -2.29 -15.78
CA CYS A 170 0.04 -0.87 -16.16
C CYS A 170 -0.94 -0.62 -17.32
N ARG A 171 -1.15 -1.59 -18.21
CA ARG A 171 -2.08 -1.44 -19.35
C ARG A 171 -3.53 -1.78 -18.99
N ALA A 172 -3.77 -2.58 -17.95
CA ALA A 172 -5.12 -2.94 -17.49
C ALA A 172 -5.71 -1.97 -16.44
N ILE A 173 -4.99 -0.89 -16.12
CA ILE A 173 -5.41 0.17 -15.18
C ILE A 173 -5.52 1.54 -15.91
N SER A 174 -5.20 1.59 -17.22
CA SER A 174 -5.43 2.77 -18.07
C SER A 174 -6.65 2.59 -18.95
#